data_AF-A0A8D6PXJ9-F1
#
_entry.id   AF-A0A8D6PXJ9-F1
#
_cell.length_a   1.000
_cell.length_b   1.000
_cell.length_c   1.000
_cell.angle_alpha   90.00
_cell.angle_beta   90.00
_cell.angle_gamma   90.00
#
_symmetry.space_group_name_H-M   'P 1'
#
loop_
_entity.id
_entity.type
_entity.pdbx_description
1 polymer ?
#
loop_
_entity_poly.entity_id
_entity_poly.type
_entity_poly.pdbx_seq_one_letter_code
_entity_poly.pdbx_strand_id
1 'polypeptide(L)'
;MASKRRRLRKKKQVISKKVEFRYRGYTLEELQQMPLREFAKLLPARQRRTLLRGLTPQQKKLAMKIKRARRLLNKGKEPRIIRTHCRDFVITPDMVGLTFGVYNGKEFVEVKVTPEMIGHYLGEFSLTRKPVQHGAPGMGATRSSMFVPIK
;
A
#
# COMPACT_ATOMS: atom_id res chain seq x y z
N MET A 1 -53.44 2.00 -0.69
CA MET A 1 -52.43 2.86 -1.36
C MET A 1 -51.76 3.78 -0.34
N ALA A 2 -50.60 3.44 0.21
CA ALA A 2 -49.77 4.41 0.93
C ALA A 2 -48.29 3.98 0.85
N SER A 3 -47.56 4.53 -0.13
CA SER A 3 -46.14 4.23 -0.34
C SER A 3 -45.29 4.93 0.74
N LYS A 4 -44.63 4.14 1.57
CA LYS A 4 -43.66 4.64 2.55
C LYS A 4 -42.39 5.02 1.78
N ARG A 5 -42.35 6.23 1.22
CA ARG A 5 -41.16 6.82 0.58
C ARG A 5 -40.02 6.91 1.60
N ARG A 6 -39.19 5.88 1.64
CA ARG A 6 -37.95 5.84 2.41
C ARG A 6 -37.00 6.88 1.80
N ARG A 7 -36.98 8.10 2.36
CA ARG A 7 -36.02 9.14 1.96
C ARG A 7 -34.60 8.56 2.11
N LEU A 8 -33.94 8.30 0.99
CA LEU A 8 -32.51 8.00 0.94
C LEU A 8 -31.78 9.18 1.59
N ARG A 9 -31.25 8.99 2.80
CA ARG A 9 -30.31 9.92 3.43
C ARG A 9 -29.10 10.04 2.49
N LYS A 10 -29.04 11.12 1.71
CA LYS A 10 -27.80 11.52 1.01
C LYS A 10 -26.72 11.62 2.09
N LYS A 11 -25.72 10.71 2.05
CA LYS A 11 -24.51 10.86 2.86
C LYS A 11 -23.95 12.23 2.54
N LYS A 12 -24.01 13.17 3.48
CA LYS A 12 -23.23 14.41 3.42
C LYS A 12 -21.78 13.97 3.20
N GLN A 13 -21.21 14.26 2.03
CA GLN A 13 -19.77 14.23 1.87
C GLN A 13 -19.24 15.27 2.85
N VAL A 14 -18.71 14.80 3.98
CA VAL A 14 -17.92 15.65 4.86
C VAL A 14 -16.69 15.98 4.02
N ILE A 15 -16.62 17.20 3.50
CA ILE A 15 -15.42 17.73 2.87
C ILE A 15 -14.41 17.84 4.02
N SER A 16 -13.65 16.79 4.26
CA SER A 16 -12.55 16.81 5.19
C SER A 16 -11.58 17.89 4.69
N LYS A 17 -11.20 18.81 5.58
CA LYS A 17 -10.12 19.78 5.31
C LYS A 17 -8.94 19.00 4.71
N LYS A 18 -8.44 19.41 3.53
CA LYS A 18 -7.18 18.88 2.99
C LYS A 18 -6.08 19.24 3.99
N VAL A 19 -5.77 18.34 4.91
CA VAL A 19 -4.59 18.48 5.75
C VAL A 19 -3.40 18.31 4.82
N GLU A 20 -2.58 19.35 4.71
CA GLU A 20 -1.33 19.28 3.95
C GLU A 20 -0.44 18.22 4.59
N PHE A 21 -0.08 17.20 3.79
CA PHE A 21 0.78 16.13 4.27
C PHE A 21 2.19 16.67 4.52
N ARG A 22 2.68 16.48 5.74
CA ARG A 22 4.06 16.77 6.13
C ARG A 22 4.69 15.53 6.76
N TYR A 23 5.91 15.20 6.35
CA TYR A 23 6.69 14.11 6.95
C TYR A 23 7.93 14.71 7.62
N ARG A 24 7.98 14.60 8.95
CA ARG A 24 9.06 15.17 9.79
C ARG A 24 9.36 16.65 9.50
N GLY A 25 8.32 17.44 9.22
CA GLY A 25 8.41 18.87 8.95
C GLY A 25 8.53 19.24 7.47
N TYR A 26 8.82 18.28 6.58
CA TYR A 26 8.96 18.54 5.14
C TYR A 26 7.67 18.30 4.37
N THR A 27 7.45 19.10 3.33
CA THR A 27 6.35 18.88 2.38
C THR A 27 6.66 17.74 1.41
N LEU A 28 5.63 17.21 0.74
CA LEU A 28 5.83 16.15 -0.25
C LEU A 28 6.72 16.59 -1.42
N GLU A 29 6.60 17.84 -1.84
CA GLU A 29 7.36 18.40 -2.96
C GLU A 29 8.84 18.55 -2.61
N GLU A 30 9.14 19.06 -1.41
CA GLU A 30 10.50 19.11 -0.88
C GLU A 30 11.13 17.71 -0.84
N LEU A 31 10.41 16.71 -0.30
CA LEU A 31 10.91 15.34 -0.20
C LEU A 31 11.19 14.69 -1.55
N GLN A 32 10.49 15.10 -2.63
CA GLN A 32 10.75 14.62 -3.98
C GLN A 32 11.98 15.28 -4.62
N GLN A 33 12.31 16.51 -4.24
CA GLN A 33 13.48 17.21 -4.75
C GLN A 33 14.77 16.79 -4.03
N MET A 34 14.67 16.35 -2.78
CA MET A 34 15.82 15.91 -1.99
C MET A 34 16.49 14.64 -2.55
N PRO A 35 17.83 14.53 -2.46
CA PRO A 35 18.53 13.31 -2.82
C PRO A 35 18.23 12.18 -1.83
N LEU A 36 18.22 10.94 -2.33
CA LEU A 36 17.87 9.73 -1.57
C LEU A 36 18.68 9.55 -0.27
N ARG A 37 19.95 9.99 -0.26
CA ARG A 37 20.84 9.90 0.91
C ARG A 37 20.42 10.83 2.05
N GLU A 38 19.94 12.03 1.74
CA GLU A 38 19.45 12.98 2.74
C GLU A 38 18.09 12.54 3.26
N PHE A 39 17.20 12.11 2.36
CA PHE A 39 15.94 11.49 2.74
C PHE A 39 16.13 10.30 3.70
N ALA A 40 17.15 9.46 3.47
CA ALA A 40 17.44 8.34 4.36
C ALA A 40 17.76 8.77 5.80
N LYS A 41 18.33 9.95 6.03
CA LYS A 41 18.59 10.46 7.39
C LYS A 41 17.29 10.77 8.14
N LEU A 42 16.25 11.15 7.41
CA LEU A 42 14.90 11.40 7.91
C LEU A 42 14.07 10.12 8.14
N LEU A 43 14.60 8.93 7.86
CA LEU A 43 13.87 7.69 8.10
C LEU A 43 14.20 7.06 9.45
N PRO A 44 13.34 6.15 9.98
CA PRO A 44 13.71 5.30 11.11
C PRO A 44 14.91 4.40 10.78
N ALA A 45 15.58 3.91 11.83
CA ALA A 45 16.89 3.25 11.73
C ALA A 45 16.91 2.06 10.75
N ARG A 46 15.84 1.27 10.69
CA ARG A 46 15.75 0.07 9.84
C ARG A 46 15.77 0.45 8.35
N GLN A 47 14.92 1.38 7.94
CA GLN A 47 14.82 1.85 6.57
C GLN A 47 16.05 2.63 6.13
N ARG A 48 16.60 3.47 7.03
CA ARG A 48 17.87 4.16 6.82
C ARG A 48 19.00 3.17 6.52
N ARG A 49 19.12 2.11 7.32
CA ARG A 49 20.11 1.04 7.12
C ARG A 49 19.92 0.33 5.77
N THR A 50 18.68 0.02 5.38
CA THR A 50 18.39 -0.60 4.07
C THR A 50 18.85 0.30 2.92
N LEU A 51 18.51 1.59 2.94
CA LEU A 51 18.88 2.52 1.87
C LEU A 51 20.39 2.79 1.81
N LEU A 52 21.06 2.91 2.96
CA LEU A 52 22.51 3.16 3.02
C LEU A 52 23.35 1.94 2.60
N ARG A 53 22.90 0.72 2.89
CA ARG A 53 23.57 -0.52 2.42
C ARG A 53 23.49 -0.70 0.92
N GLY A 54 22.47 -0.12 0.29
CA GLY A 54 22.23 -0.22 -1.15
C GLY A 54 21.18 -1.26 -1.53
N LEU A 55 20.75 -1.19 -2.78
CA LEU A 55 19.65 -1.97 -3.32
C LEU A 55 20.11 -3.30 -3.91
N THR A 56 19.32 -4.36 -3.70
CA THR A 56 19.53 -5.65 -4.37
C THR A 56 19.26 -5.55 -5.87
N PRO A 57 19.76 -6.47 -6.72
CA PRO A 57 19.51 -6.43 -8.17
C PRO A 57 18.02 -6.42 -8.53
N GLN A 58 17.18 -7.12 -7.77
CA GLN A 58 15.72 -7.13 -7.97
C GLN A 58 15.10 -5.77 -7.63
N GLN A 59 15.53 -5.16 -6.52
CA GLN A 59 15.10 -3.82 -6.12
C GLN A 59 15.55 -2.75 -7.12
N LYS A 60 16.74 -2.89 -7.73
CA LYS A 60 17.20 -2.00 -8.81
C LYS A 60 16.27 -2.07 -10.03
N LYS A 61 15.83 -3.26 -10.43
CA LYS A 61 14.83 -3.44 -11.51
C LYS A 61 13.51 -2.75 -11.17
N LEU A 62 13.06 -2.86 -9.91
CA LEU A 62 11.86 -2.17 -9.45
C LEU A 62 12.03 -0.65 -9.50
N ALA A 63 13.17 -0.12 -9.02
CA ALA A 63 13.47 1.31 -9.06
C ALA A 63 13.46 1.87 -10.50
N MET A 64 13.97 1.11 -11.48
CA MET A 64 13.88 1.50 -12.90
C MET A 64 12.43 1.57 -13.39
N LYS A 65 11.59 0.59 -13.01
CA LYS A 65 10.16 0.59 -13.35
C LYS A 65 9.43 1.79 -12.73
N ILE A 66 9.75 2.13 -11.47
CA ILE A 66 9.19 3.29 -10.76
C ILE A 66 9.55 4.58 -11.49
N LYS A 67 10.82 4.79 -11.84
CA LYS A 67 11.26 5.98 -12.60
C LYS A 67 10.53 6.10 -13.93
N ARG A 68 10.35 4.99 -14.65
CA ARG A 68 9.59 4.97 -15.92
C ARG A 68 8.11 5.33 -15.70
N ALA A 69 7.47 4.77 -14.67
CA ALA A 69 6.08 5.05 -14.35
C ALA A 69 5.86 6.50 -13.93
N ARG A 70 6.76 7.06 -13.11
CA ARG A 70 6.71 8.48 -12.71
C ARG A 70 6.80 9.42 -13.92
N ARG A 71 7.70 9.13 -14.87
CA ARG A 71 7.81 9.89 -16.13
C ARG A 71 6.51 9.85 -16.95
N LEU A 72 5.78 8.74 -16.94
CA LEU A 72 4.49 8.63 -17.63
C LEU A 72 3.40 9.43 -16.93
N LEU A 73 3.38 9.37 -15.59
CA LEU A 73 2.45 10.13 -14.77
C LEU A 73 2.63 11.65 -14.98
N ASN A 74 3.89 12.12 -15.04
CA ASN A 74 4.19 13.53 -15.35
C ASN A 74 3.75 13.95 -16.76
N LYS A 75 3.60 13.00 -17.69
CA LYS A 75 3.05 13.25 -19.03
C LYS A 75 1.51 13.16 -19.08
N GLY A 76 0.84 13.06 -17.92
CA GLY A 76 -0.61 12.94 -17.81
C GLY A 76 -1.17 11.57 -18.23
N LYS A 77 -0.33 10.55 -18.44
CA LYS A 77 -0.78 9.20 -18.76
C LYS A 77 -0.90 8.38 -17.48
N GLU A 78 -2.00 7.67 -17.31
CA GLU A 78 -2.16 6.76 -16.18
C GLU A 78 -1.13 5.61 -16.27
N PRO A 79 -0.24 5.47 -15.28
CA PRO A 79 0.75 4.42 -15.29
C PRO A 79 0.07 3.07 -15.05
N ARG A 80 0.47 2.06 -15.82
CA ARG A 80 0.04 0.66 -15.60
C ARG A 80 0.49 0.18 -14.21
N ILE A 81 -0.31 -0.71 -13.62
CA ILE A 81 -0.04 -1.34 -12.32
C ILE A 81 1.33 -2.02 -12.34
N ILE A 82 2.20 -1.63 -11.40
CA ILE A 82 3.56 -2.18 -11.30
C ILE A 82 3.51 -3.45 -10.44
N ARG A 83 3.56 -4.63 -11.09
CA ARG A 83 3.66 -5.91 -10.38
C ARG A 83 5.06 -6.12 -9.81
N THR A 84 5.14 -6.47 -8.53
CA THR A 84 6.39 -6.71 -7.80
C THR A 84 6.28 -7.87 -6.80
N HIS A 85 7.38 -8.59 -6.65
CA HIS A 85 7.60 -9.57 -5.57
C HIS A 85 8.48 -9.00 -4.45
N CYS A 86 9.12 -7.85 -4.66
CA CYS A 86 9.97 -7.22 -3.67
C CYS A 86 9.10 -6.54 -2.60
N ARG A 87 8.85 -7.28 -1.50
CA ARG A 87 8.08 -6.81 -0.34
C ARG A 87 8.93 -6.00 0.65
N ASP A 88 10.24 -6.12 0.54
CA ASP A 88 11.29 -5.51 1.37
C ASP A 88 11.76 -4.14 0.86
N PHE A 89 11.12 -3.60 -0.19
CA PHE A 89 11.42 -2.28 -0.71
C PHE A 89 10.76 -1.18 0.15
N VAL A 90 11.54 -0.17 0.54
CA VAL A 90 11.06 1.00 1.30
C VAL A 90 10.33 1.95 0.35
N ILE A 91 9.17 2.44 0.75
CA ILE A 91 8.41 3.43 -0.02
C ILE A 91 9.15 4.76 -0.01
N THR A 92 9.58 5.19 -1.19
CA THR A 92 10.23 6.49 -1.42
C THR A 92 9.22 7.54 -1.89
N PRO A 93 9.52 8.85 -1.75
CA PRO A 93 8.62 9.93 -2.16
C PRO A 93 8.21 9.88 -3.65
N ASP A 94 9.07 9.33 -4.51
CA ASP A 94 8.81 9.13 -5.95
C ASP A 94 7.65 8.16 -6.25
N MET A 95 7.31 7.29 -5.30
CA MET A 95 6.30 6.25 -5.49
C MET A 95 4.88 6.75 -5.22
N VAL A 96 4.74 7.92 -4.60
CA VAL A 96 3.44 8.47 -4.22
C VAL A 96 2.58 8.72 -5.46
N GLY A 97 1.35 8.20 -5.42
CA GLY A 97 0.40 8.28 -6.54
C GLY A 97 0.52 7.14 -7.56
N LEU A 98 1.49 6.23 -7.41
CA LEU A 98 1.57 5.01 -8.22
C LEU A 98 0.80 3.85 -7.58
N THR A 99 0.29 2.96 -8.42
CA THR A 99 -0.37 1.71 -7.99
C THR A 99 0.58 0.52 -8.20
N PHE A 100 0.81 -0.24 -7.13
CA PHE A 100 1.64 -1.43 -7.13
C PHE A 100 0.80 -2.69 -6.94
N GLY A 101 1.07 -3.73 -7.71
CA GLY A 101 0.61 -5.08 -7.37
C GLY A 101 1.68 -5.75 -6.53
N VAL A 102 1.46 -5.89 -5.22
CA VAL A 102 2.41 -6.53 -4.29
C VAL A 102 1.99 -7.99 -4.10
N TYR A 103 2.90 -8.92 -4.42
CA TYR A 103 2.64 -10.34 -4.27
C TYR A 103 2.48 -10.75 -2.80
N ASN A 104 1.38 -11.43 -2.46
CA ASN A 104 1.12 -11.92 -1.10
C ASN A 104 1.44 -13.41 -0.87
N GLY A 105 1.87 -14.13 -1.92
CA GLY A 105 2.08 -15.58 -1.89
C GLY A 105 1.09 -16.37 -2.75
N LYS A 106 -0.05 -15.76 -3.12
CA LYS A 106 -1.07 -16.35 -3.99
C LYS A 106 -1.46 -15.43 -5.14
N GLU A 107 -1.66 -14.15 -4.85
CA GLU A 107 -2.13 -13.14 -5.80
C GLU A 107 -1.37 -11.83 -5.63
N PHE A 108 -1.55 -10.93 -6.60
CA PHE A 108 -1.00 -9.58 -6.54
C PHE A 108 -2.06 -8.65 -5.97
N VAL A 109 -1.84 -8.20 -4.73
CA VAL A 109 -2.72 -7.23 -4.08
C VAL A 109 -2.41 -5.84 -4.60
N GLU A 110 -3.41 -5.14 -5.10
CA GLU A 110 -3.25 -3.77 -5.58
C GLU A 110 -3.20 -2.79 -4.41
N VAL A 111 -2.10 -2.05 -4.33
CA VAL A 111 -1.82 -1.05 -3.31
C VAL A 111 -1.55 0.28 -4.01
N LYS A 112 -2.45 1.25 -3.82
CA LYS A 112 -2.25 2.63 -4.25
C LYS A 112 -1.49 3.39 -3.17
N VAL A 113 -0.30 3.87 -3.49
CA VAL A 113 0.59 4.51 -2.51
C VAL A 113 0.11 5.92 -2.20
N THR A 114 -0.28 6.14 -0.95
CA THR A 114 -0.60 7.45 -0.40
C THR A 114 0.65 8.08 0.26
N PRO A 115 0.69 9.42 0.44
CA PRO A 115 1.83 10.09 1.08
C PRO A 115 2.12 9.57 2.50
N GLU A 116 1.08 9.18 3.24
CA GLU A 116 1.19 8.63 4.61
C GLU A 116 2.00 7.34 4.70
N MET A 117 2.17 6.64 3.58
CA MET A 117 2.92 5.38 3.51
C MET A 117 4.43 5.59 3.35
N ILE A 118 4.91 6.83 3.22
CA ILE A 118 6.34 7.11 3.09
C ILE A 118 7.12 6.57 4.30
N GLY A 119 8.21 5.86 4.03
CA GLY A 119 9.06 5.27 5.07
C GLY A 119 8.59 3.90 5.59
N HIS A 120 7.46 3.37 5.12
CA HIS A 120 7.05 1.99 5.35
C HIS A 120 7.60 1.05 4.29
N TYR A 121 7.61 -0.26 4.56
CA TYR A 121 7.92 -1.27 3.54
C TYR A 121 6.67 -1.63 2.73
N LEU A 122 6.84 -1.88 1.42
CA LEU A 122 5.73 -2.29 0.54
C LEU A 122 4.98 -3.53 1.05
N GLY A 123 5.69 -4.46 1.69
CA GLY A 123 5.12 -5.68 2.24
C GLY A 123 4.17 -5.46 3.42
N GLU A 124 4.22 -4.31 4.10
CA GLU A 124 3.34 -4.01 5.23
C GLU A 124 1.88 -3.85 4.78
N PHE A 125 1.67 -3.41 3.54
CA PHE A 125 0.34 -3.15 2.96
C PHE A 125 -0.28 -4.38 2.28
N SER A 126 0.42 -5.51 2.26
CA SER A 126 -0.03 -6.74 1.60
C SER A 126 0.05 -7.90 2.59
N LEU A 127 -1.06 -8.22 3.26
CA LEU A 127 -1.11 -9.33 4.21
C LEU A 127 -0.90 -10.67 3.48
N THR A 128 0.02 -11.49 4.00
CA THR A 128 0.33 -12.83 3.44
C THR A 128 -0.64 -13.92 3.90
N ARG A 129 -1.41 -13.64 4.95
CA ARG A 129 -2.39 -14.56 5.53
C ARG A 129 -3.74 -13.88 5.63
N LYS A 130 -4.80 -14.68 5.52
CA LYS A 130 -6.15 -14.22 5.81
C LYS A 130 -6.31 -14.05 7.33
N PRO A 131 -7.03 -13.03 7.80
CA PRO A 131 -7.39 -12.94 9.21
C PRO A 131 -8.25 -14.16 9.58
N VAL A 132 -7.91 -14.81 10.68
CA VAL A 132 -8.71 -15.91 11.22
C VAL A 132 -9.81 -15.29 12.07
N GLN A 133 -11.06 -15.59 11.75
CA GLN A 133 -12.18 -15.29 12.64
C GLN A 133 -12.50 -16.56 13.41
N HIS A 134 -12.48 -16.50 14.73
CA HIS A 134 -12.91 -17.61 15.57
C HIS A 134 -14.44 -17.73 15.44
N GLY A 135 -14.90 -18.86 14.92
CA GLY A 135 -16.32 -19.23 14.94
C GLY A 135 -16.72 -19.80 16.31
N ALA A 136 -17.98 -20.22 16.42
CA ALA A 136 -18.43 -20.99 17.58
C ALA A 136 -17.57 -22.28 17.72
N PRO A 137 -17.21 -22.69 18.95
CA PRO A 137 -16.54 -23.97 19.17
C PRO A 137 -17.47 -25.10 18.72
N GLY A 138 -17.05 -25.90 17.73
CA GLY A 138 -17.86 -26.98 17.17
C GLY A 138 -17.71 -27.15 15.65
N MET A 139 -18.84 -27.23 14.94
CA MET A 139 -18.87 -27.54 13.50
C MET A 139 -18.12 -26.49 12.66
N GLY A 140 -17.13 -26.95 11.88
CA GLY A 140 -16.33 -26.12 10.98
C GLY A 140 -15.14 -25.40 11.63
N ALA A 141 -14.89 -25.58 12.93
CA ALA A 141 -13.78 -24.95 13.65
C ALA A 141 -12.42 -25.62 13.38
N THR A 142 -12.39 -26.95 13.23
CA THR A 142 -11.20 -27.73 12.85
C THR A 142 -11.41 -28.41 11.50
N ARG A 143 -10.33 -28.69 10.76
CA ARG A 143 -10.40 -29.46 9.49
C ARG A 143 -11.07 -30.84 9.67
N SER A 144 -10.99 -31.44 10.86
CA SER A 144 -11.64 -32.70 11.21
C SER A 144 -13.16 -32.58 11.42
N SER A 145 -13.65 -31.40 11.83
CA SER A 145 -15.08 -31.12 12.05
C SER A 145 -15.85 -30.71 10.79
N MET A 146 -15.18 -30.63 9.62
CA MET A 146 -15.83 -30.26 8.35
C MET A 146 -16.70 -31.39 7.77
N PHE A 147 -16.45 -32.64 8.17
CA PHE A 147 -17.19 -33.80 7.67
C PHE A 147 -18.07 -34.36 8.78
N VAL A 148 -19.23 -33.73 9.00
CA VAL A 148 -20.31 -34.30 9.79
C VAL A 148 -21.28 -34.96 8.81
N PRO A 149 -21.51 -36.28 8.88
CA PRO A 149 -22.49 -36.93 8.03
C PRO A 149 -23.88 -36.39 8.42
N ILE A 150 -24.49 -35.63 7.52
CA ILE A 150 -25.89 -35.24 7.64
C ILE A 150 -26.71 -36.53 7.44
N LYS A 151 -27.50 -36.89 8.45
CA LYS A 151 -28.43 -38.02 8.38
C LYS A 151 -29.68 -37.65 7.62
#